data_AF-A0A3M0I4K5-F1
#
_entry.id   AF-A0A3M0I4K5-F1
#
_cell.length_a   1.000
_cell.length_b   1.000
_cell.length_c   1.000
_cell.angle_alpha   90.00
_cell.angle_beta   90.00
_cell.angle_gamma   90.00
#
_symmetry.space_group_name_H-M   'P 1'
#
loop_
_entity.id
_entity.type
_entity.pdbx_description
1 polymer ?
#
loop_
_entity_poly.entity_id
_entity_poly.type
_entity_poly.pdbx_seq_one_letter_code
_entity_poly.pdbx_strand_id
1 'polypeptide(L)'
;MGQALRSAHGEIAHFHSERDVDLLLTDRAIRRFAQDLRDTGAIRIVPGSQWVTIRLDVASDVDLLLTLVSVALQAQLVWADPVGRPTLGCNDQRGAGFVRADPGGI
;
A
#
# COMPACT_ATOMS: atom_id res chain seq x y z
N MET A 1 7.87 -11.52 11.28
CA MET A 1 7.71 -10.44 12.28
C MET A 1 7.98 -9.15 11.54
N GLY A 2 6.94 -8.35 11.31
CA GLY A 2 7.06 -7.08 10.57
C GLY A 2 7.27 -5.88 11.47
N GLN A 3 7.62 -4.73 10.87
CA GLN A 3 7.66 -3.43 11.55
C GLN A 3 6.49 -2.58 11.08
N ALA A 4 5.82 -1.88 12.00
CA ALA A 4 4.69 -1.02 11.67
C ALA A 4 5.06 0.46 11.83
N LEU A 5 4.76 1.27 10.81
CA LEU A 5 4.76 2.73 10.89
C LEU A 5 3.34 3.20 11.23
N ARG A 6 3.21 3.94 12.32
CA ARG A 6 1.92 4.41 12.86
C ARG A 6 1.88 5.93 12.97
N SER A 7 0.70 6.52 12.74
CA SER A 7 0.37 7.88 13.14
C SER A 7 -0.53 7.88 14.38
N ALA A 8 -0.91 9.09 14.80
CA ALA A 8 -1.95 9.31 15.82
C ALA A 8 -3.29 8.65 15.46
N HIS A 9 -3.56 8.39 14.17
CA HIS A 9 -4.82 7.84 13.68
C HIS A 9 -4.75 6.33 13.40
N GLY A 10 -3.62 5.68 13.69
CA GLY A 10 -3.45 4.24 13.52
C GLY A 10 -2.28 3.88 12.63
N GLU A 11 -2.26 2.63 12.17
CA GLU A 11 -1.18 2.13 11.32
C GLU A 11 -1.31 2.68 9.89
N ILE A 12 -0.18 3.10 9.32
CA ILE A 12 -0.07 3.60 7.96
C ILE A 12 0.61 2.59 7.07
N ALA A 13 1.72 2.00 7.53
CA ALA A 13 2.48 1.04 6.76
C ALA A 13 2.88 -0.15 7.63
N HIS A 14 2.86 -1.35 7.05
CA HIS A 14 3.40 -2.56 7.63
C HIS A 14 4.51 -3.10 6.74
N PHE A 15 5.72 -3.15 7.26
CA PHE A 15 6.89 -3.71 6.59
C PHE A 15 7.01 -5.19 6.92
N HIS A 16 6.97 -6.03 5.89
CA HIS A 16 7.20 -7.46 6.00
C HIS A 16 8.70 -7.77 5.87
N SER A 17 9.12 -8.96 6.31
CA SER A 17 10.55 -9.30 6.44
C SER A 17 11.29 -9.51 5.11
N GLU A 18 10.59 -9.53 3.98
CA GLU A 18 11.17 -9.75 2.65
C GLU A 18 11.46 -8.41 1.95
N ARG A 19 10.50 -7.86 1.19
CA ARG A 19 10.58 -6.52 0.55
C ARG A 19 9.22 -5.88 0.37
N ASP A 20 8.23 -6.41 1.09
CA ASP A 20 6.83 -6.10 0.86
C ASP A 20 6.37 -5.15 1.95
N VAL A 21 5.74 -4.06 1.53
CA VAL A 21 5.19 -3.06 2.41
C VAL A 21 3.72 -2.92 2.10
N ASP A 22 2.88 -3.23 3.08
CA ASP A 22 1.46 -2.91 2.99
C ASP A 22 1.26 -1.47 3.45
N LEU A 23 0.70 -0.64 2.58
CA LEU A 23 0.39 0.76 2.87
C LEU A 23 -1.12 0.97 2.87
N LEU A 24 -1.63 1.56 3.95
CA LEU A 24 -3.03 1.94 4.06
C LEU A 24 -3.28 3.20 3.24
N LEU A 25 -4.05 3.05 2.16
CA LEU A 25 -4.43 4.15 1.28
C LEU A 25 -5.95 4.27 1.19
N THR A 26 -6.44 5.49 1.01
CA THR A 26 -7.86 5.70 0.73
C THR A 26 -8.21 5.22 -0.67
N ASP A 27 -9.46 4.79 -0.88
CA ASP A 27 -10.02 4.46 -2.20
C ASP A 27 -9.72 5.53 -3.27
N ARG A 28 -9.69 6.81 -2.87
CA ARG A 28 -9.35 7.93 -3.75
C ARG A 28 -7.88 7.94 -4.12
N ALA A 29 -6.98 7.73 -3.16
CA ALA A 29 -5.55 7.63 -3.42
C ALA A 29 -5.25 6.41 -4.30
N ILE A 30 -5.86 5.26 -3.99
CA ILE A 30 -5.76 4.04 -4.81
C ILE A 30 -6.21 4.34 -6.23
N ARG A 31 -7.38 4.94 -6.46
CA ARG A 31 -7.84 5.27 -7.83
C ARG A 31 -6.95 6.28 -8.54
N ARG A 32 -6.46 7.30 -7.83
CA ARG A 32 -5.60 8.34 -8.43
C ARG A 32 -4.27 7.78 -8.92
N PHE A 33 -3.69 6.86 -8.14
CA PHE A 33 -2.37 6.33 -8.45
C PHE A 33 -2.45 4.96 -9.14
N ALA A 34 -3.56 4.21 -9.09
CA ALA A 34 -3.66 2.89 -9.71
C ALA A 34 -3.30 2.88 -11.20
N GLN A 35 -3.46 4.00 -11.91
CA GLN A 35 -2.97 4.12 -13.28
C GLN A 35 -1.44 4.13 -13.33
N ASP A 36 -0.80 5.08 -12.63
CA ASP A 36 0.66 5.22 -12.57
C ASP A 36 1.37 4.03 -11.89
N LEU A 37 0.72 3.38 -10.94
CA LEU A 37 1.26 2.29 -10.13
C LEU A 37 1.14 0.91 -10.79
N ARG A 38 0.22 0.74 -11.75
CA ARG A 38 0.09 -0.52 -12.50
C ARG A 38 1.24 -0.71 -13.48
N ASP A 39 1.75 0.38 -14.04
CA ASP A 39 2.82 0.34 -15.04
C ASP A 39 4.18 -0.04 -14.44
N THR A 40 4.36 0.05 -13.11
CA THR A 40 5.63 -0.28 -12.44
C THR A 40 5.75 -1.75 -12.04
N GLY A 41 4.64 -2.52 -12.01
CA GLY A 41 4.63 -3.93 -11.58
C GLY A 41 5.02 -4.18 -10.10
N ALA A 42 5.40 -3.13 -9.37
CA ALA A 42 5.80 -3.18 -7.97
C ALA A 42 4.60 -3.18 -7.01
N ILE A 43 3.39 -2.95 -7.52
CA ILE A 43 2.23 -2.64 -6.68
C ILE A 43 1.07 -3.61 -6.92
N ARG A 44 0.52 -4.08 -5.80
CA ARG A 44 -0.60 -5.00 -5.76
C ARG A 44 -1.74 -4.41 -4.94
N ILE A 45 -2.89 -4.31 -5.59
CA ILE A 45 -4.15 -3.90 -4.97
C ILE A 45 -4.99 -5.16 -4.74
N VAL A 46 -5.36 -5.42 -3.49
CA VAL A 46 -6.22 -6.57 -3.13
C VAL A 46 -7.68 -6.10 -3.07
N PRO A 47 -8.60 -6.65 -3.90
CA PRO A 47 -10.00 -6.29 -3.83
C PRO A 47 -10.59 -6.49 -2.43
N GLY A 48 -11.29 -5.48 -1.91
CA GLY A 48 -11.85 -5.52 -0.55
C GLY A 48 -10.84 -5.25 0.58
N SER A 49 -9.58 -4.93 0.24
CA SER A 49 -8.59 -4.44 1.19
C SER A 49 -8.32 -2.94 0.97
N GLN A 50 -8.13 -2.21 2.06
CA GLN A 50 -7.63 -0.82 2.02
C GLN A 50 -6.10 -0.76 2.00
N TRP A 51 -5.44 -1.93 2.12
CA TRP A 51 -4.00 -2.06 2.07
C TRP A 51 -3.55 -2.33 0.64
N VAL A 52 -2.59 -1.53 0.20
CA VAL A 52 -1.87 -1.70 -1.05
C VAL A 52 -0.50 -2.29 -0.73
N THR A 53 -0.16 -3.43 -1.32
CA THR A 53 1.15 -4.05 -1.14
C THR A 53 2.11 -3.48 -2.19
N ILE A 54 3.26 -3.01 -1.73
CA ILE A 54 4.33 -2.44 -2.55
C ILE A 54 5.56 -3.33 -2.36
N ARG A 55 6.17 -3.78 -3.45
CA ARG A 55 7.45 -4.46 -3.43
C ARG A 55 8.58 -3.46 -3.65
N LEU A 56 9.59 -3.50 -2.81
CA LEU A 56 10.77 -2.64 -2.87
C LEU A 56 11.93 -3.38 -3.57
N ASP A 57 11.89 -3.47 -4.90
CA ASP A 57 12.92 -4.18 -5.68
C ASP A 57 14.08 -3.28 -6.10
N VAL A 58 13.79 -2.02 -6.40
CA VAL A 58 14.77 -1.00 -6.81
C VAL A 58 14.75 0.22 -5.89
N ALA A 59 15.83 1.01 -5.91
CA ALA A 59 15.93 2.20 -5.06
C ALA A 59 14.77 3.19 -5.29
N SER A 60 14.32 3.35 -6.53
CA SER A 60 13.19 4.22 -6.88
C SER A 60 11.85 3.78 -6.28
N ASP A 61 11.70 2.51 -5.88
CA ASP A 61 10.50 2.04 -5.19
C ASP A 61 10.42 2.62 -3.76
N VAL A 62 11.58 2.95 -3.16
CA VAL A 62 11.64 3.63 -1.87
C VAL A 62 11.13 5.07 -1.99
N ASP A 63 11.52 5.78 -3.05
CA ASP A 63 11.01 7.14 -3.33
C ASP A 63 9.49 7.13 -3.55
N LEU A 64 8.99 6.11 -4.24
CA LEU A 64 7.56 5.88 -4.42
C LEU A 64 6.85 5.62 -3.09
N LEU A 65 7.40 4.74 -2.24
CA LEU A 65 6.88 4.48 -0.90
C LEU A 65 6.80 5.77 -0.08
N LEU A 66 7.86 6.57 -0.05
CA LEU A 66 7.88 7.84 0.69
C LEU A 66 6.82 8.82 0.18
N THR A 67 6.63 8.89 -1.14
CA THR A 67 5.58 9.71 -1.76
C THR A 67 4.20 9.26 -1.32
N LEU A 68 3.93 7.96 -1.36
CA LEU A 68 2.62 7.40 -0.99
C LEU A 68 2.37 7.51 0.53
N VAL A 69 3.38 7.33 1.38
CA VAL A 69 3.29 7.58 2.83
C VAL A 69 2.91 9.03 3.11
N SER A 70 3.52 9.99 2.40
CA SER A 70 3.16 11.41 2.52
C SER A 70 1.70 11.66 2.17
N VAL A 71 1.21 11.04 1.08
CA VAL A 71 -0.21 11.13 0.71
C VAL A 71 -1.12 10.46 1.75
N ALA A 72 -0.74 9.29 2.26
CA ALA A 72 -1.50 8.57 3.29
C ALA A 72 -1.65 9.44 4.56
N LEU A 73 -0.56 10.06 5.00
CA LEU A 73 -0.54 11.00 6.12
C LEU A 73 -1.46 12.21 5.87
N GLN A 74 -1.33 12.84 4.71
CA GLN A 74 -2.19 13.99 4.35
C GLN A 74 -3.67 13.61 4.30
N ALA A 75 -4.00 12.44 3.77
CA ALA A 75 -5.38 11.95 3.73
C ALA A 75 -5.92 11.72 5.15
N GLN A 76 -5.13 11.15 6.06
CA GLN A 76 -5.51 10.99 7.47
C GLN A 76 -5.75 12.32 8.18
N LEU A 77 -4.95 13.36 7.89
CA LEU A 77 -5.14 14.69 8.47
C LEU A 77 -6.43 15.38 8.00
N VAL A 78 -6.78 15.19 6.72
CA VAL A 78 -7.97 15.83 6.13
C VAL A 78 -9.26 15.06 6.49
N TRP A 79 -9.15 13.75 6.78
CA TRP A 79 -10.29 12.83 6.94
C TRP A 79 -10.31 12.20 8.34
N ALA A 80 -9.85 12.90 9.37
CA ALA A 80 -9.96 12.46 10.76
C ALA A 80 -11.45 12.42 11.18
N ASP A 81 -12.19 11.45 10.65
CA ASP A 81 -13.53 11.08 11.10
C ASP A 81 -13.41 10.15 12.32
N PRO A 82 -14.21 10.34 13.39
CA PRO A 82 -14.01 9.64 14.66
C PRO A 82 -14.44 8.17 14.66
N VAL A 83 -15.00 7.64 13.57
CA VAL A 83 -15.59 6.31 13.61
C VAL A 83 -14.57 5.27 13.18
N GLY A 84 -13.99 4.63 14.19
CA GLY A 84 -13.14 3.44 14.08
C GLY A 84 -13.81 2.33 13.26
N ARG A 85 -13.64 2.38 11.93
CA ARG A 85 -13.81 1.21 11.10
C ARG A 85 -12.74 0.20 11.51
N PRO A 86 -13.09 -1.08 11.72
CA PRO A 86 -12.08 -2.09 11.96
C PRO A 86 -11.15 -2.08 10.75
N THR A 87 -9.90 -1.66 10.95
CA THR A 87 -8.84 -1.86 9.98
C THR A 87 -8.67 -3.36 9.88
N LEU A 88 -9.26 -3.96 8.84
CA LEU A 88 -8.90 -5.31 8.40
C LEU A 88 -7.37 -5.35 8.37
N GLY A 89 -6.78 -6.38 8.98
CA GLY A 89 -5.32 -6.51 9.10
C GLY A 89 -4.61 -6.43 7.74
N CYS A 90 -3.28 -6.24 7.79
CA CYS A 90 -2.41 -6.19 6.62
C CYS A 90 -2.59 -7.42 5.70
N ASN A 91 -2.11 -7.33 4.46
CA ASN A 91 -2.32 -8.35 3.44
C ASN A 91 -1.42 -9.59 3.63
N ASP A 92 -0.57 -9.64 4.66
CA ASP A 92 0.34 -10.76 4.95
C ASP A 92 -0.38 -12.11 5.02
N GLN A 93 -1.52 -12.16 5.72
CA GLN A 93 -2.33 -13.38 5.85
C GLN A 93 -3.21 -13.68 4.62
N ARG A 94 -3.26 -12.76 3.64
CA ARG A 94 -4.05 -12.92 2.41
C ARG A 94 -3.27 -13.59 1.28
N GLY A 95 -2.05 -14.06 1.56
CA GLY A 95 -1.38 -15.16 0.87
C GLY A 95 -1.52 -15.19 -0.64
N ALA A 96 -1.08 -14.14 -1.33
CA ALA A 96 -1.03 -14.22 -2.79
C ALA A 96 0.24 -13.57 -3.33
N GLY A 97 0.97 -14.34 -4.12
CA GLY A 97 2.13 -13.87 -4.84
C GLY A 97 1.77 -12.68 -5.73
N PHE A 98 2.79 -11.90 -6.05
CA PHE A 98 2.68 -10.81 -6.98
C PHE A 98 2.27 -11.31 -8.36
N VAL A 99 1.20 -10.74 -8.91
CA VAL A 99 0.89 -10.93 -10.32
C VAL A 99 1.85 -10.05 -11.09
N ARG A 100 2.84 -10.68 -11.75
CA ARG A 100 3.56 -10.04 -12.84
C ARG A 100 2.52 -9.78 -13.93
N ALA A 101 2.30 -8.53 -14.30
CA ALA A 101 1.65 -8.27 -15.58
C ALA A 101 2.69 -8.60 -16.65
N ASP A 102 2.56 -9.75 -17.31
CA ASP A 102 3.41 -10.09 -18.45
C ASP A 102 3.24 -9.02 -19.54
N PRO A 103 4.29 -8.27 -19.89
CA PRO A 103 4.24 -7.43 -21.07
C PRO A 103 4.53 -8.34 -22.28
N GLY A 104 3.48 -8.89 -22.88
CA GLY A 104 3.53 -9.41 -24.24
C GLY A 104 3.44 -10.93 -24.35
N GLY A 105 2.29 -11.37 -24.87
CA GLY A 105 2.22 -12.63 -25.60
C GLY A 105 2.80 -12.47 -27.00
N ILE A 106 3.52 -13.50 -27.45
CA ILE A 106 3.50 -14.06 -28.81
C ILE A 106 4.03 -15.49 -28.74
#